data_AF-A0A7J6IF44-F1
#
_entry.id   AF-A0A7J6IF44-F1
#
_cell.length_a   1.000
_cell.length_b   1.000
_cell.length_c   1.000
_cell.angle_alpha   90.00
_cell.angle_beta   90.00
_cell.angle_gamma   90.00
#
_symmetry.space_group_name_H-M   'P 1'
#
loop_
_entity.id
_entity.type
_entity.pdbx_description
1 polymer ?
#
loop_
_entity_poly.entity_id
_entity_poly.type
_entity_poly.pdbx_seq_one_letter_code
_entity_poly.pdbx_strand_id
1 'polypeptide(L)'
;MEWQVSRIQGHRKVRGVNRYHVVWKPSWEPAHRLQHMAKEIDAWNKAHDYADYGRQPLRQPDPVLSHWSGKVIDREERDGQTYYKIEWENTEEPEANLENAQALLNEYLRRRRT
;
A
#
# COMPACT_ATOMS: atom_id res chain seq x y z
N MET A 1 -9.35 5.33 -7.36
CA MET A 1 -7.94 4.89 -7.49
C MET A 1 -7.95 3.38 -7.27
N GLU A 2 -7.43 2.61 -8.22
CA GLU A 2 -7.32 1.16 -8.09
C GLU A 2 -5.91 0.78 -7.66
N TRP A 3 -5.78 -0.05 -6.61
CA TRP A 3 -4.50 -0.50 -6.08
C TRP A 3 -3.81 -1.44 -7.06
N GLN A 4 -2.58 -1.14 -7.45
CA GLN A 4 -1.88 -1.91 -8.47
C GLN A 4 -1.00 -2.99 -7.85
N VAL A 5 -1.33 -4.25 -8.14
CA VAL A 5 -0.45 -5.38 -7.84
C VAL A 5 0.78 -5.32 -8.75
N SER A 6 1.96 -5.49 -8.14
CA SER A 6 3.24 -5.62 -8.84
C SER A 6 3.48 -7.08 -9.25
N ARG A 7 3.37 -8.01 -8.28
CA ARG A 7 3.50 -9.45 -8.52
C ARG A 7 2.87 -10.26 -7.39
N ILE A 8 2.55 -11.52 -7.69
CA ILE A 8 2.26 -12.54 -6.68
C ILE A 8 3.51 -13.38 -6.46
N GLN A 9 4.00 -13.43 -5.21
CA GLN A 9 5.25 -14.10 -4.87
C GLN A 9 5.06 -15.48 -4.24
N GLY A 10 3.85 -15.79 -3.80
CA GLY A 10 3.55 -17.01 -3.07
C GLY A 10 2.07 -17.19 -2.82
N HIS A 11 1.68 -18.37 -2.37
CA HIS A 11 0.36 -18.61 -1.80
C HIS A 11 0.46 -19.68 -0.73
N ARG A 12 -0.45 -19.62 0.25
CA ARG A 12 -0.65 -20.68 1.24
C ARG A 12 -2.13 -20.96 1.43
N LYS A 13 -2.45 -22.18 1.84
CA LYS A 13 -3.82 -22.60 2.13
C LYS A 13 -4.11 -22.38 3.61
N VAL A 14 -5.08 -21.53 3.92
CA VAL A 14 -5.53 -21.24 5.29
C VAL A 14 -6.98 -21.66 5.42
N ARG A 15 -7.26 -22.66 6.27
CA ARG A 15 -8.61 -23.22 6.49
C ARG A 15 -9.36 -23.56 5.19
N GLY A 16 -8.66 -24.16 4.23
CA GLY A 16 -9.26 -24.54 2.95
C GLY A 16 -9.17 -23.48 1.86
N VAL A 17 -8.89 -22.22 2.19
CA VAL A 17 -8.89 -21.07 1.28
C VAL A 17 -7.47 -20.70 0.88
N ASN A 18 -7.25 -20.46 -0.42
CA ASN A 18 -5.97 -19.93 -0.90
C ASN A 18 -5.84 -18.45 -0.50
N ARG A 19 -4.73 -18.12 0.15
CA ARG A 19 -4.28 -16.74 0.37
C ARG A 19 -2.98 -16.52 -0.37
N TYR A 20 -2.91 -15.43 -1.12
CA TYR A 20 -1.79 -15.08 -1.97
C TYR A 20 -0.95 -14.01 -1.29
N HIS A 21 0.37 -14.18 -1.31
CA HIS A 21 1.31 -13.16 -0.88
C HIS A 21 1.48 -12.16 -2.02
N VAL A 22 0.98 -10.95 -1.82
CA VAL A 22 0.88 -9.91 -2.85
C VAL A 22 1.94 -8.85 -2.61
N VAL A 23 2.69 -8.54 -3.67
CA VAL A 23 3.61 -7.41 -3.70
C VAL A 23 2.91 -6.29 -4.45
N TRP A 24 2.78 -5.14 -3.82
CA TRP A 24 2.11 -3.97 -4.37
C TRP A 24 3.10 -3.06 -5.10
N LYS A 25 2.63 -2.31 -6.08
CA LYS A 25 3.42 -1.20 -6.63
C LYS A 25 3.38 -0.02 -5.66
N PRO A 26 4.47 0.75 -5.52
CA PRO A 26 4.41 2.00 -4.78
C PRO A 26 3.37 2.94 -5.38
N SER A 27 2.61 3.64 -4.54
CA SER A 27 1.60 4.62 -4.98
C SER A 27 1.77 5.95 -4.28
N TRP A 28 1.31 7.00 -4.95
CA TRP A 28 1.19 8.35 -4.38
C TRP A 28 -0.14 8.48 -3.68
N GLU A 29 -0.12 8.76 -2.39
CA GLU A 29 -1.31 8.98 -1.59
C GLU A 29 -1.33 10.39 -1.00
N PRO A 30 -2.47 11.06 -1.01
CA PRO A 30 -2.59 12.35 -0.34
C PRO A 30 -2.49 12.14 1.17
N ALA A 31 -1.79 13.05 1.86
CA ALA A 31 -1.47 12.95 3.29
C ALA A 31 -2.70 12.64 4.17
N HIS A 32 -3.86 13.20 3.83
CA HIS A 32 -5.09 13.02 4.61
C HIS A 32 -5.64 11.58 4.62
N ARG A 33 -5.23 10.71 3.69
CA ARG A 33 -5.61 9.28 3.67
C ARG A 33 -4.67 8.38 4.49
N LEU A 34 -3.49 8.91 4.87
CA LEU A 34 -2.42 8.15 5.51
C LEU A 34 -2.33 8.36 7.02
N GLN A 35 -3.44 8.69 7.68
CA GLN A 35 -3.47 8.96 9.13
C GLN A 35 -2.97 7.77 9.97
N HIS A 36 -3.21 6.54 9.48
CA HIS A 36 -2.72 5.31 10.11
C HIS A 36 -1.19 5.19 10.04
N MET A 37 -0.53 5.90 9.12
CA MET A 37 0.92 6.00 8.97
C MET A 37 1.51 7.32 9.50
N ALA A 38 0.78 8.03 10.38
CA ALA A 38 1.22 9.34 10.85
C ALA A 38 2.62 9.32 11.48
N LYS A 39 2.95 8.24 12.21
CA LYS A 39 4.26 8.09 12.86
C LYS A 39 5.39 7.95 11.84
N GLU A 40 5.18 7.16 10.80
CA GLU A 40 6.10 6.90 9.72
C GLU A 40 6.35 8.17 8.90
N ILE A 41 5.27 8.93 8.64
CA ILE A 41 5.35 10.20 7.93
C ILE A 41 6.09 11.25 8.76
N ASP A 42 5.78 11.40 10.05
CA ASP A 42 6.46 12.35 10.92
C ASP A 42 7.95 12.03 11.05
N ALA A 43 8.30 10.75 11.19
CA ALA A 43 9.69 10.31 11.22
C ALA A 43 10.41 10.60 9.90
N TRP A 44 9.75 10.36 8.76
CA TRP A 44 10.33 10.65 7.45
C TRP A 44 10.51 12.16 7.23
N ASN A 45 9.50 12.98 7.52
CA ASN A 45 9.56 14.43 7.40
C ASN A 45 10.68 15.02 8.25
N LYS A 46 10.81 14.55 9.50
CA LYS A 46 11.90 14.95 10.40
C LYS A 46 13.27 14.61 9.83
N ALA A 47 13.42 13.47 9.17
CA ALA A 47 14.69 13.06 8.56
C ALA A 47 15.04 13.85 7.28
N HIS A 48 14.07 14.55 6.68
CA HIS A 48 14.24 15.31 5.44
C HIS A 48 14.00 16.83 5.64
N ASP A 49 14.04 17.32 6.88
CA ASP A 49 13.92 18.74 7.26
C ASP A 49 12.64 19.45 6.78
N TYR A 50 11.54 18.71 6.63
CA TYR A 50 10.22 19.30 6.31
C TYR A 50 9.57 19.88 7.57
N ALA A 51 9.28 21.19 7.59
CA ALA A 51 8.83 21.95 8.77
C ALA A 51 7.35 21.74 9.17
N ASP A 52 6.60 20.97 8.40
CA ASP A 52 5.17 20.69 8.55
C ASP A 52 4.85 19.36 9.26
N TYR A 53 5.85 18.72 9.88
CA TYR A 53 5.65 17.55 10.75
C TYR A 53 4.58 17.83 11.83
N GLY A 54 3.68 16.85 12.06
CA GLY A 54 2.58 16.98 13.03
C GLY A 54 1.39 17.87 12.62
N ARG A 55 1.39 18.50 11.43
CA ARG A 55 0.27 19.35 10.95
C ARG A 55 -0.76 18.62 10.07
N GLN A 56 -0.81 17.29 10.10
CA GLN A 56 -1.78 16.56 9.30
C GLN A 56 -3.21 16.88 9.74
N PRO A 57 -4.11 17.31 8.84
CA PRO A 57 -5.50 17.55 9.20
C PRO A 57 -6.14 16.24 9.68
N LEU A 58 -6.68 16.27 10.90
CA LEU A 58 -7.48 15.19 11.46
C LEU A 58 -8.77 15.05 10.62
N ARG A 59 -8.77 14.10 9.69
CA ARG A 59 -9.99 13.61 9.03
C ARG A 59 -10.30 12.21 9.57
N GLN A 60 -11.42 11.61 9.16
CA GLN A 60 -11.65 10.20 9.46
C GLN A 60 -10.63 9.33 8.70
N PRO A 61 -10.15 8.22 9.29
CA PRO A 61 -9.28 7.29 8.60
C PRO A 61 -9.98 6.74 7.36
N ASP A 62 -9.24 6.61 6.25
CA ASP A 62 -9.74 5.88 5.10
C ASP A 62 -9.87 4.40 5.50
N PRO A 63 -11.09 3.83 5.52
CA PRO A 63 -11.30 2.47 6.00
C PRO A 63 -10.57 1.43 5.13
N VAL A 64 -10.34 1.71 3.85
CA VAL A 64 -9.63 0.82 2.92
C VAL A 64 -8.15 0.71 3.28
N LEU A 65 -7.54 1.84 3.64
CA LEU A 65 -6.11 1.90 3.95
C LEU A 65 -5.80 1.67 5.42
N SER A 66 -6.79 1.75 6.32
CA SER A 66 -6.58 1.70 7.76
C SER A 66 -5.80 0.47 8.28
N HIS A 67 -5.77 -0.62 7.51
CA HIS A 67 -5.05 -1.85 7.83
C HIS A 67 -3.75 -2.05 7.05
N TRP A 68 -3.41 -1.12 6.16
CA TRP A 68 -2.21 -1.18 5.36
C TRP A 68 -1.06 -0.51 6.10
N SER A 69 0.16 -0.87 5.73
CA SER A 69 1.38 -0.32 6.30
C SER A 69 2.44 -0.27 5.20
N GLY A 70 3.44 0.57 5.38
CA GLY A 70 4.43 0.81 4.35
C GLY A 70 5.50 1.78 4.81
N LYS A 71 6.41 2.07 3.88
CA LYS A 71 7.49 3.03 4.07
C LYS A 71 7.27 4.23 3.17
N VAL A 72 7.39 5.43 3.74
CA VAL A 72 7.45 6.66 2.95
C VAL A 72 8.79 6.69 2.20
N ILE A 73 8.73 6.82 0.89
CA ILE A 73 9.92 6.84 0.01
C ILE A 73 10.09 8.16 -0.75
N ASP A 74 9.03 8.98 -0.82
CA ASP A 74 9.07 10.27 -1.51
C ASP A 74 7.94 11.19 -1.01
N ARG A 75 8.07 12.49 -1.27
CA ARG A 75 7.07 13.53 -0.94
C ARG A 75 7.02 14.55 -2.06
N GLU A 76 5.82 15.01 -2.39
CA GLU A 76 5.63 16.14 -3.30
C GLU A 76 4.42 16.99 -2.88
N GLU A 77 4.35 18.20 -3.41
CA GLU A 77 3.20 19.08 -3.25
C GLU A 77 2.56 19.34 -4.61
N ARG A 78 1.26 19.11 -4.71
CA ARG A 78 0.46 19.32 -5.92
C ARG A 78 -0.79 20.10 -5.54
N ASP A 79 -1.00 21.25 -6.17
CA ASP A 79 -2.18 22.10 -5.95
C ASP A 79 -2.42 22.44 -4.46
N GLY A 80 -1.35 22.71 -3.70
CA GLY A 80 -1.41 23.02 -2.27
C GLY A 80 -1.74 21.81 -1.37
N GLN A 81 -1.70 20.60 -1.92
CA GLN A 81 -1.87 19.36 -1.17
C GLN A 81 -0.59 18.54 -1.16
N THR A 82 -0.21 18.06 0.03
CA THR A 82 0.93 17.15 0.19
C THR A 82 0.54 15.72 -0.19
N TYR A 83 1.38 15.10 -1.01
CA TYR A 83 1.33 13.69 -1.37
C TYR A 83 2.60 13.00 -0.90
N TYR A 84 2.45 11.74 -0.49
CA TYR A 84 3.57 10.86 -0.13
C TYR A 84 3.55 9.65 -1.04
N LYS A 85 4.74 9.25 -1.50
CA LYS A 85 4.89 7.98 -2.21
C LYS A 85 5.19 6.90 -1.18
N ILE A 86 4.36 5.87 -1.17
CA ILE A 86 4.44 4.79 -0.21
C ILE A 86 4.90 3.51 -0.90
N GLU A 87 5.98 2.92 -0.40
CA GLU A 87 6.32 1.53 -0.65
C GLU A 87 5.54 0.67 0.34
N TRP A 88 4.48 0.02 -0.14
CA TRP A 88 3.58 -0.77 0.69
C TRP A 88 4.19 -2.10 1.13
N GLU A 89 3.89 -2.51 2.35
CA GLU A 89 4.20 -3.85 2.82
C GLU A 89 3.39 -4.90 2.05
N ASN A 90 3.95 -6.10 1.93
CA ASN A 90 3.26 -7.21 1.29
C ASN A 90 2.10 -7.68 2.16
N THR A 91 0.97 -8.00 1.54
CA THR A 91 -0.21 -8.51 2.26
C THR A 91 -0.58 -9.92 1.84
N GLU A 92 -1.46 -10.56 2.62
CA GLU A 92 -2.06 -11.85 2.29
C GLU A 92 -3.52 -11.71 1.89
N GLU A 93 -3.74 -11.71 0.58
CA GLU A 93 -5.05 -11.46 0.00
C GLU A 93 -5.76 -12.75 -0.40
N PRO A 94 -7.08 -12.86 -0.18
CA PRO A 94 -7.89 -13.88 -0.84
C PRO A 94 -7.96 -13.61 -2.34
N GLU A 95 -8.27 -14.64 -3.13
CA GLU A 95 -8.40 -14.54 -4.59
C GLU A 95 -9.39 -13.44 -5.03
N ALA A 96 -10.50 -13.30 -4.30
CA ALA A 96 -11.53 -12.29 -4.57
C ALA A 96 -11.00 -10.84 -4.50
N ASN A 97 -9.91 -10.58 -3.76
CA ASN A 97 -9.32 -9.25 -3.69
C ASN A 97 -8.36 -8.96 -4.87
N LEU A 98 -8.15 -9.94 -5.77
CA LEU A 98 -7.18 -9.87 -6.87
C LEU A 98 -7.83 -9.82 -8.26
N GLU A 99 -9.12 -9.47 -8.34
CA GLU A 99 -9.85 -9.37 -9.61
C GLU A 99 -9.15 -8.43 -10.60
N ASN A 100 -8.63 -7.30 -10.12
CA ASN A 100 -7.88 -6.34 -10.94
C ASN A 100 -6.43 -6.79 -11.28
N ALA A 101 -5.98 -7.90 -10.69
CA ALA A 101 -4.66 -8.49 -10.88
C ALA A 101 -4.73 -9.92 -11.43
N GLN A 102 -5.87 -10.31 -12.02
CA GLN A 102 -6.12 -11.68 -12.48
C GLN A 102 -5.05 -12.20 -13.46
N ALA A 103 -4.52 -11.34 -14.32
CA ALA A 103 -3.45 -11.70 -15.25
C ALA A 103 -2.16 -12.14 -14.51
N LEU A 104 -1.77 -11.41 -13.46
CA LEU A 104 -0.59 -11.73 -12.63
C LEU A 104 -0.81 -13.00 -11.82
N LEU A 105 -2.04 -13.21 -11.33
CA LEU A 105 -2.41 -14.44 -10.65
C LEU A 105 -2.30 -15.67 -11.57
N ASN A 106 -2.87 -15.58 -12.78
CA ASN A 106 -2.82 -16.64 -13.76
C ASN A 106 -1.38 -16.98 -14.16
N GLU A 107 -0.54 -15.97 -14.35
CA GLU A 107 0.89 -16.13 -14.64
C GLU A 107 1.61 -16.88 -13.51
N TYR A 108 1.39 -16.48 -12.26
CA TYR A 108 1.97 -17.14 -11.09
C TYR A 108 1.54 -18.61 -10.97
N LEU A 109 0.24 -18.89 -11.12
CA LEU A 109 -0.28 -20.26 -11.05
C LEU A 109 0.26 -21.14 -12.17
N ARG A 110 0.42 -20.60 -13.38
CA ARG A 110 0.99 -21.33 -14.51
C ARG A 110 2.43 -21.77 -14.24
N ARG A 111 3.26 -20.87 -13.70
CA ARG A 111 4.67 -21.17 -13.36
C ARG A 111 4.84 -22.22 -12.27
N ARG A 112 3.83 -22.41 -11.40
CA ARG A 112 3.86 -23.39 -10.30
C ARG A 112 3.38 -24.79 -10.70
N ARG A 113 2.83 -24.96 -11.91
CA ARG A 113 2.35 -26.25 -12.44
C ARG A 113 3.39 -26.97 -13.32
N THR A 114 4.43 -26.26 -13.72
CA THR A 114 5.63 -26.76 -14.41
C THR A 114 6.74 -27.02 -13.41
#